data_AF-A0A1I1FDS1-F1
#
_entry.id   AF-A0A1I1FDS1-F1
#
_cell.length_a   1.000
_cell.length_b   1.000
_cell.length_c   1.000
_cell.angle_alpha   90.00
_cell.angle_beta   90.00
_cell.angle_gamma   90.00
#
_symmetry.space_group_name_H-M   'P 1'
#
loop_
_entity.id
_entity.type
_entity.pdbx_description
1 polymer ?
#
loop_
_entity_poly.entity_id
_entity_poly.type
_entity_poly.pdbx_seq_one_letter_code
_entity_poly.pdbx_strand_id
1 'polypeptide(L)'
;MGSVICEGYSYYYEDGSRKEEIFDYLDNISNYTRIPLHSFDNSVDTLFKEMYTILEDCYAFDNDLISALFFSFILLVNRHMNSPKPVRLACLGNIPKHVTNYYSEAIRRMHPDSHTELLDSLEYLSDAKYDILIDIEKSGQELSERIYDIEQISQVLSDNYRLILVGPQVNLENEKLKKYDFGEVSVYTCENDASEGVTSDYEKRITENVVKREIKTVASICPHDFAYVNYELTKDICVVPYLFHKLKGCRLYMVGLEKGGEYSLKKYVEGPKYIELDSYDIDSKLNWLCENGKAIDCLMLFGTYSGNMRLAKEYKRIRPDGVIYLGMDANAYWINNIPIYDKAVSEFYKNCDIKATTTRIMQKFILKKWGMDTAVVRMGYYPFGVDSTEEPDYSKKKKIVLAVGRVGAHQKRYDILLQAFAIAYKENSDWELRLVGPIEESFFEFLDIFFAENPYMEDAVKIVGPINDKRQLHEEYLQASIYALSSEGEEFTNAVTEAMCTGCAILSTKVDLYEEITNYGKCGLSSPIDDANAFAQNMLRLFSDKDLLNDMCRQAYINYVERHDYVKIIDRLYELLLKV
;
A
#
# COMPACT_ATOMS: atom_id res chain seq x y z
N MET A 1 -16.87 20.08 5.02
CA MET A 1 -15.78 20.47 4.10
C MET A 1 -16.30 20.24 2.69
N GLY A 2 -16.13 21.22 1.80
CA GLY A 2 -17.00 21.53 0.65
C GLY A 2 -17.12 20.48 -0.46
N SER A 3 -18.22 20.56 -1.21
CA SER A 3 -18.47 19.84 -2.46
C SER A 3 -17.69 20.46 -3.62
N VAL A 4 -17.12 19.63 -4.49
CA VAL A 4 -16.69 20.05 -5.83
C VAL A 4 -17.12 18.97 -6.81
N ILE A 5 -17.91 19.39 -7.80
CA ILE A 5 -18.41 18.59 -8.91
C ILE A 5 -17.24 18.30 -9.86
N CYS A 6 -17.02 17.02 -10.16
CA CYS A 6 -16.05 16.59 -11.16
C CYS A 6 -16.59 16.89 -12.56
N GLU A 7 -16.32 18.08 -13.08
CA GLU A 7 -16.30 18.31 -14.53
C GLU A 7 -15.46 19.55 -14.85
N GLY A 8 -14.24 19.31 -15.33
CA GLY A 8 -13.36 20.28 -15.99
C GLY A 8 -12.95 21.52 -15.21
N TYR A 9 -11.90 21.47 -14.37
CA TYR A 9 -11.29 22.69 -13.84
C TYR A 9 -9.75 22.66 -13.65
N SER A 10 -9.17 23.82 -13.98
CA SER A 10 -7.81 24.31 -13.74
C SER A 10 -7.66 24.93 -12.34
N TYR A 11 -6.49 24.83 -11.68
CA TYR A 11 -6.19 25.67 -10.49
C TYR A 11 -4.73 26.17 -10.37
N TYR A 12 -4.63 27.24 -9.57
CA TYR A 12 -3.57 28.23 -9.39
C TYR A 12 -2.95 28.13 -7.99
N TYR A 13 -1.65 28.45 -7.85
CA TYR A 13 -1.06 29.02 -6.63
C TYR A 13 -0.48 30.39 -6.98
N GLU A 14 -0.92 31.44 -6.29
CA GLU A 14 -0.31 32.77 -6.40
C GLU A 14 0.76 32.93 -5.30
N ASP A 15 1.89 32.26 -5.53
CA ASP A 15 3.21 32.74 -5.09
C ASP A 15 4.18 32.54 -6.26
N GLY A 16 4.29 33.60 -7.07
CA GLY A 16 5.59 34.05 -7.55
C GLY A 16 6.33 33.27 -8.64
N SER A 17 5.90 32.10 -9.15
CA SER A 17 6.33 31.59 -10.49
C SER A 17 5.95 30.16 -10.91
N ARG A 18 5.41 29.28 -10.06
CA ARG A 18 5.24 27.86 -10.45
C ARG A 18 3.79 27.48 -10.75
N LYS A 19 3.50 27.22 -12.03
CA LYS A 19 2.35 26.42 -12.46
C LYS A 19 2.72 24.95 -12.26
N GLU A 20 1.98 24.23 -11.42
CA GLU A 20 2.07 22.77 -11.33
C GLU A 20 0.94 22.13 -12.12
N GLU A 21 1.27 21.12 -12.92
CA GLU A 21 0.29 20.32 -13.65
C GLU A 21 -0.45 19.41 -12.67
N ILE A 22 -1.78 19.30 -12.80
CA ILE A 22 -2.56 18.33 -12.05
C ILE A 22 -2.18 16.94 -12.57
N PHE A 23 -1.76 16.06 -11.68
CA PHE A 23 -1.46 14.68 -12.04
C PHE A 23 -2.81 13.94 -12.10
N ASP A 24 -3.30 13.68 -13.31
CA ASP A 24 -4.41 12.75 -13.54
C ASP A 24 -4.05 11.38 -12.93
N TYR A 25 -4.84 10.88 -11.99
CA TYR A 25 -4.53 9.66 -11.25
C TYR A 25 -4.42 8.44 -12.16
N LEU A 26 -5.36 8.25 -13.09
CA LEU A 26 -5.45 7.04 -13.93
C LEU A 26 -4.51 7.12 -15.15
N ASP A 27 -4.46 8.27 -15.83
CA ASP A 27 -3.62 8.45 -17.03
C ASP A 27 -2.13 8.47 -16.68
N ASN A 28 -1.75 8.98 -15.50
CA ASN A 28 -0.35 9.04 -15.09
C ASN A 28 0.22 7.75 -14.50
N ILE A 29 -0.62 6.83 -14.03
CA ILE A 29 -0.18 5.53 -13.47
C ILE A 29 -0.24 4.39 -14.49
N SER A 30 -1.04 4.52 -15.55
CA SER A 30 -1.19 3.50 -16.61
C SER A 30 0.15 3.07 -17.24
N ASN A 31 1.13 3.98 -17.28
CA ASN A 31 2.50 3.74 -17.76
C ASN A 31 3.56 3.88 -16.64
N TYR A 32 3.15 3.97 -15.37
CA TYR A 32 4.05 4.14 -14.22
C TYR A 32 4.27 2.81 -13.50
N THR A 33 5.26 2.09 -14.00
CA THR A 33 5.62 0.74 -13.56
C THR A 33 6.37 0.69 -12.23
N ARG A 34 6.88 1.83 -11.75
CA ARG A 34 7.63 1.95 -10.49
C ARG A 34 6.84 1.39 -9.32
N ILE A 35 7.37 0.47 -8.52
CA ILE A 35 6.89 0.21 -7.15
C ILE A 35 7.86 0.90 -6.20
N PRO A 36 7.40 1.81 -5.30
CA PRO A 36 8.26 2.36 -4.26
C PRO A 36 8.69 1.24 -3.30
N LEU A 37 9.99 1.16 -3.07
CA LEU A 37 10.68 0.06 -2.38
C LEU A 37 10.49 0.06 -0.85
N HIS A 38 9.32 0.47 -0.35
CA HIS A 38 8.99 0.45 1.08
C HIS A 38 7.57 -0.08 1.37
N SER A 39 7.01 -0.82 0.43
CA SER A 39 5.68 -1.42 0.54
C SER A 39 5.74 -2.81 1.18
N PHE A 40 5.82 -2.82 2.52
CA PHE A 40 5.47 -3.87 3.51
C PHE A 40 5.97 -5.33 3.36
N ASP A 41 6.49 -5.68 2.20
CA ASP A 41 6.79 -7.04 1.77
C ASP A 41 8.03 -7.08 0.86
N ASN A 42 8.52 -5.91 0.40
CA ASN A 42 9.60 -5.77 -0.58
C ASN A 42 10.48 -4.53 -0.28
N SER A 43 10.90 -4.33 0.97
CA SER A 43 11.80 -3.20 1.25
C SER A 43 13.17 -3.41 0.60
N VAL A 44 13.86 -2.36 0.15
CA VAL A 44 15.26 -2.47 -0.35
C VAL A 44 16.13 -3.23 0.65
N ASP A 45 15.96 -2.91 1.93
CA ASP A 45 16.71 -3.54 3.02
C ASP A 45 16.34 -5.02 3.20
N THR A 46 15.07 -5.38 2.98
CA THR A 46 14.64 -6.80 2.98
C THR A 46 15.27 -7.54 1.81
N LEU A 47 15.25 -6.96 0.61
CA LEU A 47 15.85 -7.57 -0.58
C LEU A 47 17.37 -7.78 -0.38
N PHE A 48 18.05 -6.79 0.19
CA PHE A 48 19.46 -6.91 0.50
C PHE A 48 19.77 -7.92 1.60
N LYS A 49 18.94 -7.99 2.66
CA LYS A 49 19.12 -8.99 3.73
C LYS A 49 18.92 -10.42 3.24
N GLU A 50 17.85 -10.66 2.49
CA GLU A 50 17.58 -11.97 1.89
C GLU A 50 18.68 -12.36 0.91
N MET A 51 19.11 -11.43 0.04
CA MET A 51 20.23 -11.67 -0.87
C MET A 51 21.50 -12.05 -0.11
N TYR A 52 21.88 -11.24 0.90
CA TYR A 52 23.09 -11.50 1.67
C TYR A 52 23.04 -12.86 2.36
N THR A 53 21.89 -13.23 2.93
CA THR A 53 21.67 -14.55 3.55
C THR A 53 21.83 -15.68 2.52
N ILE A 54 21.22 -15.55 1.34
CA ILE A 54 21.35 -16.53 0.26
C ILE A 54 22.81 -16.67 -0.18
N LEU A 55 23.54 -15.56 -0.32
CA LEU A 55 24.95 -15.58 -0.70
C LEU A 55 25.82 -16.25 0.38
N GLU A 56 25.61 -15.94 1.66
CA GLU A 56 26.31 -16.60 2.77
C GLU A 56 26.05 -18.11 2.80
N ASP A 57 24.79 -18.53 2.61
CA ASP A 57 24.42 -19.95 2.59
C ASP A 57 25.09 -20.71 1.44
N CYS A 58 25.36 -20.04 0.32
CA CYS A 58 25.78 -20.68 -0.92
C CYS A 58 27.29 -20.61 -1.18
N TYR A 59 27.95 -19.61 -0.60
CA TYR A 59 29.38 -19.35 -0.76
C TYR A 59 30.09 -19.19 0.57
N ALA A 60 29.62 -19.91 1.60
CA ALA A 60 30.23 -19.91 2.92
C ALA A 60 31.77 -19.98 2.81
N PHE A 61 32.46 -19.02 3.46
CA PHE A 61 33.92 -18.87 3.48
C PHE A 61 34.59 -18.20 2.25
N ASP A 62 33.83 -17.73 1.25
CA ASP A 62 34.36 -16.91 0.14
C ASP A 62 33.81 -15.47 0.21
N ASN A 63 34.33 -14.69 1.17
CA ASN A 63 33.88 -13.32 1.43
C ASN A 63 34.09 -12.38 0.22
N ASP A 64 35.17 -12.60 -0.52
CA ASP A 64 35.52 -11.83 -1.72
C ASP A 64 34.44 -11.99 -2.80
N LEU A 65 34.00 -13.24 -3.04
CA LEU A 65 32.93 -13.54 -3.99
C LEU A 65 31.55 -13.07 -3.49
N ILE A 66 31.26 -13.22 -2.19
CA ILE A 66 30.02 -12.72 -1.58
C ILE A 66 29.91 -11.21 -1.77
N SER A 67 30.95 -10.44 -1.44
CA SER A 67 30.94 -8.97 -1.60
C SER A 67 30.84 -8.56 -3.07
N ALA A 68 31.50 -9.28 -3.99
CA ALA A 68 31.42 -9.00 -5.43
C ALA A 68 30.02 -9.27 -6.00
N LEU A 69 29.39 -10.39 -5.65
CA LEU A 69 28.01 -10.70 -6.05
C LEU A 69 27.02 -9.73 -5.40
N PHE A 70 27.16 -9.45 -4.11
CA PHE A 70 26.31 -8.49 -3.43
C PHE A 70 26.40 -7.09 -4.05
N PHE A 71 27.62 -6.65 -4.42
CA PHE A 71 27.82 -5.41 -5.16
C PHE A 71 27.14 -5.43 -6.53
N SER A 72 27.22 -6.53 -7.27
CA SER A 72 26.51 -6.66 -8.56
C SER A 72 24.99 -6.52 -8.39
N PHE A 73 24.43 -7.07 -7.31
CA PHE A 73 23.01 -6.93 -6.98
C PHE A 73 22.66 -5.47 -6.65
N ILE A 74 23.48 -4.78 -5.86
CA ILE A 74 23.33 -3.35 -5.57
C ILE A 74 23.32 -2.53 -6.87
N LEU A 75 24.22 -2.81 -7.81
CA LEU A 75 24.27 -2.11 -9.10
C LEU A 75 22.97 -2.29 -9.90
N LEU A 76 22.42 -3.51 -9.92
CA LEU A 76 21.14 -3.80 -10.59
C LEU A 76 19.96 -3.09 -9.90
N VAL A 77 19.87 -3.20 -8.57
CA VAL A 77 18.82 -2.54 -7.78
C VAL A 77 18.90 -1.02 -7.92
N ASN A 78 20.10 -0.43 -7.81
CA ASN A 78 20.32 1.00 -7.94
C ASN A 78 19.95 1.52 -9.33
N ARG A 79 20.25 0.76 -10.38
CA ARG A 79 19.79 1.08 -11.74
C ARG A 79 18.27 1.13 -11.83
N HIS A 80 17.56 0.15 -11.27
CA HIS A 80 16.11 0.19 -11.20
C HIS A 80 15.58 1.39 -10.40
N MET A 81 16.28 1.80 -9.34
CA MET A 81 15.92 2.97 -8.54
C MET A 81 16.09 4.28 -9.31
N ASN A 82 17.17 4.41 -10.08
CA ASN A 82 17.52 5.62 -10.83
C ASN A 82 16.82 5.72 -12.20
N SER A 83 16.54 4.58 -12.84
CA SER A 83 15.89 4.49 -14.15
C SER A 83 14.79 3.41 -14.14
N PRO A 84 13.52 3.78 -13.87
CA PRO A 84 12.45 2.84 -13.60
C PRO A 84 11.80 2.30 -14.89
N LYS A 85 12.61 1.77 -15.81
CA LYS A 85 12.16 1.07 -17.03
C LYS A 85 12.25 -0.45 -16.83
N PRO A 86 11.52 -1.26 -17.62
CA PRO A 86 11.71 -2.70 -17.57
C PRO A 86 13.16 -3.02 -17.90
N VAL A 87 13.78 -3.87 -17.08
CA VAL A 87 15.14 -4.34 -17.32
C VAL A 87 15.06 -5.71 -17.97
N ARG A 88 15.89 -5.89 -19.00
CA ARG A 88 16.21 -7.22 -19.52
C ARG A 88 17.55 -7.61 -18.94
N LEU A 89 17.54 -8.59 -18.04
CA LEU A 89 18.74 -9.12 -17.40
C LEU A 89 19.13 -10.43 -18.10
N ALA A 90 20.30 -10.47 -18.72
CA ALA A 90 20.90 -11.70 -19.20
C ALA A 90 21.96 -12.15 -18.19
N CYS A 91 21.83 -13.39 -17.70
CA CYS A 91 22.83 -14.00 -16.81
C CYS A 91 23.60 -15.09 -17.57
N LEU A 92 24.93 -14.98 -17.55
CA LEU A 92 25.85 -15.92 -18.17
C LEU A 92 26.87 -16.42 -17.13
N GLY A 93 27.31 -17.68 -17.26
CA GLY A 93 28.28 -18.27 -16.35
C GLY A 93 27.65 -19.13 -15.25
N ASN A 94 28.42 -19.44 -14.21
CA ASN A 94 28.12 -20.51 -13.24
C ASN A 94 27.55 -20.02 -11.90
N ILE A 95 26.88 -18.87 -11.88
CA ILE A 95 26.11 -18.42 -10.71
C ILE A 95 25.02 -19.46 -10.40
N PRO A 96 24.92 -19.97 -9.16
CA PRO A 96 23.91 -20.93 -8.75
C PRO A 96 22.52 -20.49 -9.14
N LYS A 97 21.73 -21.44 -9.66
CA LYS A 97 20.39 -21.18 -10.18
C LYS A 97 19.47 -20.44 -9.20
N HIS A 98 19.59 -20.70 -7.90
CA HIS A 98 18.77 -20.04 -6.89
C HIS A 98 19.16 -18.56 -6.70
N VAL A 99 20.45 -18.19 -6.81
CA VAL A 99 20.88 -16.78 -6.78
C VAL A 99 20.32 -16.06 -8.00
N THR A 100 20.49 -16.64 -9.19
CA THR A 100 19.95 -16.04 -10.42
C THR A 100 18.43 -15.93 -10.41
N ASN A 101 17.73 -16.94 -9.85
CA ASN A 101 16.28 -16.86 -9.63
C ASN A 101 15.91 -15.71 -8.69
N TYR A 102 16.69 -15.50 -7.62
CA TYR A 102 16.46 -14.41 -6.69
C TYR A 102 16.64 -13.05 -7.36
N TYR A 103 17.71 -12.84 -8.15
CA TYR A 103 17.90 -11.63 -8.95
C TYR A 103 16.67 -11.39 -9.84
N SER A 104 16.26 -12.44 -10.55
CA SER A 104 15.12 -12.41 -11.46
C SER A 104 13.81 -12.05 -10.75
N GLU A 105 13.57 -12.63 -9.57
CA GLU A 105 12.39 -12.35 -8.77
C GLU A 105 12.43 -10.94 -8.19
N ALA A 106 13.57 -10.51 -7.64
CA ALA A 106 13.75 -9.17 -7.10
C ALA A 106 13.51 -8.10 -8.18
N ILE A 107 14.06 -8.24 -9.39
CA ILE A 107 13.82 -7.27 -10.46
C ILE A 107 12.37 -7.27 -10.95
N ARG A 108 11.69 -8.43 -11.01
CA ARG A 108 10.27 -8.51 -11.34
C ARG A 108 9.38 -7.91 -10.25
N ARG A 109 9.76 -8.08 -8.98
CA ARG A 109 9.11 -7.41 -7.84
C ARG A 109 9.26 -5.89 -7.92
N MET A 110 10.38 -5.38 -8.47
CA MET A 110 10.62 -3.94 -8.69
C MET A 110 9.90 -3.39 -9.93
N HIS A 111 9.84 -4.18 -11.01
CA HIS A 111 9.18 -3.85 -12.26
C HIS A 111 8.64 -5.12 -12.94
N PRO A 112 7.31 -5.38 -12.91
CA PRO A 112 6.71 -6.65 -13.35
C PRO A 112 7.02 -7.08 -14.79
N ASP A 113 7.15 -6.11 -15.72
CA ASP A 113 7.50 -6.39 -17.13
C ASP A 113 9.01 -6.60 -17.36
N SER A 114 9.81 -6.73 -16.29
CA SER A 114 11.22 -7.09 -16.43
C SER A 114 11.36 -8.54 -16.85
N HIS A 115 12.33 -8.80 -17.71
CA HIS A 115 12.62 -10.14 -18.22
C HIS A 115 14.01 -10.56 -17.79
N THR A 116 14.16 -11.84 -17.42
CA THR A 116 15.46 -12.43 -17.12
C THR A 116 15.65 -13.66 -17.98
N GLU A 117 16.82 -13.76 -18.61
CA GLU A 117 17.20 -14.87 -19.46
C GLU A 117 18.51 -15.46 -18.95
N LEU A 118 18.53 -16.79 -18.80
CA LEU A 118 19.77 -17.55 -18.57
C LEU A 118 20.29 -17.94 -19.95
N LEU A 119 21.49 -17.50 -20.30
CA LEU A 119 22.08 -17.74 -21.62
C LEU A 119 23.38 -18.53 -21.49
N ASP A 120 23.59 -19.48 -22.39
CA ASP A 120 24.83 -20.25 -22.48
C ASP A 120 25.93 -19.49 -23.26
N SER A 121 25.54 -18.54 -24.13
CA SER A 121 26.45 -17.73 -24.94
C SER A 121 25.82 -16.38 -25.29
N LEU A 122 26.67 -15.37 -25.54
CA LEU A 122 26.28 -14.01 -25.92
C LEU A 122 25.72 -13.93 -27.34
N GLU A 123 26.01 -14.90 -28.21
CA GLU A 123 25.49 -14.96 -29.58
C GLU A 123 23.96 -15.10 -29.63
N TYR A 124 23.34 -15.46 -28.51
CA TYR A 124 21.88 -15.58 -28.37
C TYR A 124 21.19 -14.29 -27.90
N LEU A 125 21.95 -13.22 -27.67
CA LEU A 125 21.37 -11.92 -27.32
C LEU A 125 20.62 -11.33 -28.51
N SER A 126 19.38 -10.88 -28.26
CA SER A 126 18.61 -10.12 -29.25
C SER A 126 19.10 -8.66 -29.31
N ASP A 127 18.77 -7.93 -30.38
CA ASP A 127 19.11 -6.49 -30.58
C ASP A 127 18.51 -5.51 -29.54
N ALA A 128 17.95 -6.02 -28.43
CA ALA A 128 17.36 -5.22 -27.37
C ALA A 128 18.40 -4.73 -26.35
N LYS A 129 18.03 -3.73 -25.54
CA LYS A 129 18.88 -3.19 -24.47
C LYS A 129 18.94 -4.17 -23.29
N TYR A 130 20.10 -4.73 -22.94
CA TYR A 130 20.28 -5.66 -21.82
C TYR A 130 21.25 -5.15 -20.74
N ASP A 131 20.97 -5.56 -19.50
CA ASP A 131 21.98 -5.69 -18.45
C ASP A 131 22.53 -7.11 -18.50
N ILE A 132 23.84 -7.25 -18.53
CA ILE A 132 24.51 -8.54 -18.72
C ILE A 132 25.36 -8.81 -17.48
N LEU A 133 24.95 -9.80 -16.68
CA LEU A 133 25.70 -10.30 -15.55
C LEU A 133 26.48 -11.54 -15.98
N ILE A 134 27.81 -11.47 -15.96
CA ILE A 134 28.68 -12.59 -16.34
C ILE A 134 29.52 -13.00 -15.13
N ASP A 135 29.43 -14.28 -14.78
CA ASP A 135 30.34 -14.91 -13.82
C ASP A 135 31.47 -15.64 -14.56
N ILE A 136 32.70 -15.19 -14.33
CA ILE A 136 33.92 -15.76 -14.87
C ILE A 136 34.47 -16.72 -13.82
N GLU A 137 34.26 -18.01 -14.04
CA GLU A 137 34.66 -19.05 -13.10
C GLU A 137 36.18 -19.05 -12.84
N LYS A 138 36.57 -19.49 -11.64
CA LYS A 138 37.97 -19.71 -11.25
C LYS A 138 38.56 -21.03 -11.80
N SER A 139 37.78 -21.89 -12.48
CA SER A 139 38.20 -23.27 -12.83
C SER A 139 38.11 -23.64 -14.31
N GLY A 140 39.27 -23.96 -14.90
CA GLY A 140 39.45 -25.12 -15.78
C GLY A 140 39.28 -24.93 -17.30
N GLN A 141 38.44 -24.01 -17.77
CA GLN A 141 38.53 -23.54 -19.16
C GLN A 141 39.52 -22.38 -19.23
N GLU A 142 40.38 -22.38 -20.25
CA GLU A 142 41.38 -21.33 -20.43
C GLU A 142 40.69 -19.96 -20.46
N LEU A 143 40.96 -19.13 -19.45
CA LEU A 143 40.46 -17.76 -19.30
C LEU A 143 40.61 -16.95 -20.61
N SER A 144 41.60 -17.30 -21.43
CA SER A 144 41.88 -16.76 -22.78
C SER A 144 40.75 -16.95 -23.79
N GLU A 145 40.01 -18.06 -23.77
CA GLU A 145 38.89 -18.28 -24.71
C GLU A 145 37.72 -17.33 -24.39
N ARG A 146 37.44 -17.08 -23.11
CA ARG A 146 36.40 -16.11 -22.67
C ARG A 146 36.88 -14.66 -22.70
N ILE A 147 38.19 -14.39 -22.56
CA ILE A 147 38.75 -13.04 -22.77
C ILE A 147 38.55 -12.58 -24.21
N TYR A 148 38.61 -13.49 -25.20
CA TYR A 148 38.29 -13.17 -26.59
C TYR A 148 36.83 -12.71 -26.74
N ASP A 149 35.89 -13.36 -26.03
CA ASP A 149 34.50 -12.92 -25.94
C ASP A 149 34.38 -11.58 -25.22
N ILE A 150 35.15 -11.32 -24.15
CA ILE A 150 35.13 -10.05 -23.41
C ILE A 150 35.72 -8.90 -24.22
N GLU A 151 36.80 -9.11 -24.98
CA GLU A 151 37.35 -8.11 -25.89
C GLU A 151 36.37 -7.80 -27.04
N GLN A 152 35.70 -8.82 -27.59
CA GLN A 152 34.58 -8.62 -28.52
C GLN A 152 33.41 -7.88 -27.87
N ILE A 153 32.99 -8.23 -26.65
CA ILE A 153 31.97 -7.50 -25.87
C ILE A 153 32.38 -6.04 -25.80
N SER A 154 33.63 -5.77 -25.43
CA SER A 154 34.16 -4.42 -25.27
C SER A 154 34.16 -3.60 -26.57
N GLN A 155 34.25 -4.28 -27.73
CA GLN A 155 34.12 -3.70 -29.07
C GLN A 155 32.64 -3.56 -29.52
N VAL A 156 31.74 -4.40 -29.01
CA VAL A 156 30.28 -4.43 -29.30
C VAL A 156 29.46 -3.61 -28.29
N LEU A 157 30.08 -3.08 -27.23
CA LEU A 157 29.51 -2.10 -26.29
C LEU A 157 29.14 -0.79 -27.02
N SER A 158 28.02 -0.84 -27.72
CA SER A 158 27.18 0.32 -28.07
C SER A 158 26.50 0.84 -26.81
N ASP A 159 25.86 2.01 -26.88
CA ASP A 159 25.09 2.62 -25.76
C ASP A 159 23.90 1.75 -25.25
N ASN A 160 23.74 0.55 -25.81
CA ASN A 160 22.64 -0.37 -25.60
C ASN A 160 22.91 -1.49 -24.56
N TYR A 161 24.11 -1.60 -23.98
CA TYR A 161 24.40 -2.67 -23.01
C TYR A 161 25.03 -2.15 -21.72
N ARG A 162 24.62 -2.69 -20.56
CA ARG A 162 25.34 -2.53 -19.29
C ARG A 162 25.97 -3.86 -18.90
N LEU A 163 27.29 -3.90 -18.88
CA LEU A 163 28.04 -5.10 -18.50
C LEU A 163 28.35 -5.08 -17.01
N ILE A 164 28.12 -6.20 -16.32
CA ILE A 164 28.57 -6.47 -14.95
C ILE A 164 29.33 -7.80 -15.00
N LEU A 165 30.66 -7.73 -15.00
CA LEU A 165 31.50 -8.93 -14.91
C LEU A 165 31.85 -9.17 -13.45
N VAL A 166 31.72 -10.40 -12.97
CA VAL A 166 32.17 -10.85 -11.64
C VAL A 166 33.12 -12.03 -11.87
N GLY A 167 34.30 -12.02 -11.27
CA GLY A 167 35.25 -13.13 -11.44
C GLY A 167 36.67 -12.81 -10.99
N PRO A 168 37.65 -13.69 -11.24
CA PRO A 168 39.04 -13.47 -10.82
C PRO A 168 39.59 -12.18 -11.44
N GLN A 169 40.60 -11.60 -10.80
CA GLN A 169 41.22 -10.38 -11.32
C GLN A 169 41.81 -10.62 -12.72
N VAL A 170 41.24 -9.98 -13.74
CA VAL A 170 41.73 -10.02 -15.13
C VAL A 170 42.14 -8.62 -15.59
N ASN A 171 43.25 -8.49 -16.30
CA ASN A 171 43.58 -7.19 -16.89
C ASN A 171 42.79 -7.02 -18.19
N LEU A 172 41.69 -6.26 -18.14
CA LEU A 172 40.88 -5.91 -19.31
C LEU A 172 41.25 -4.48 -19.74
N GLU A 173 41.96 -4.34 -20.86
CA GLU A 173 42.34 -3.02 -21.39
C GLU A 173 41.15 -2.37 -22.13
N ASN A 174 40.23 -1.75 -21.39
CA ASN A 174 39.15 -0.94 -21.98
C ASN A 174 38.83 0.33 -21.16
N GLU A 175 39.02 1.50 -21.76
CA GLU A 175 38.82 2.81 -21.11
C GLU A 175 37.36 3.10 -20.70
N LYS A 176 36.38 2.36 -21.22
CA LYS A 176 34.96 2.49 -20.84
C LYS A 176 34.58 1.64 -19.63
N LEU A 177 35.41 0.69 -19.22
CA LEU A 177 35.13 -0.20 -18.08
C LEU A 177 35.83 0.31 -16.82
N LYS A 178 35.07 0.35 -15.73
CA LYS A 178 35.58 0.57 -14.38
C LYS A 178 35.70 -0.75 -13.64
N LYS A 179 36.82 -0.93 -12.96
CA LYS A 179 37.15 -2.12 -12.16
C LYS A 179 37.03 -1.79 -10.67
N TYR A 180 36.38 -2.67 -9.92
CA TYR A 180 36.28 -2.64 -8.46
C TYR A 180 36.85 -3.96 -7.91
N ASP A 181 37.80 -3.88 -6.98
CA ASP A 181 38.52 -5.05 -6.44
C ASP A 181 38.00 -5.47 -5.06
N PHE A 182 37.67 -6.75 -4.92
CA PHE A 182 37.22 -7.42 -3.69
C PHE A 182 38.14 -8.62 -3.43
N GLY A 183 39.38 -8.34 -3.02
CA GLY A 183 40.39 -9.39 -2.80
C GLY A 183 40.75 -10.13 -4.09
N GLU A 184 40.52 -11.44 -4.16
CA GLU A 184 40.84 -12.24 -5.37
C GLU A 184 39.81 -12.11 -6.50
N VAL A 185 38.69 -11.43 -6.25
CA VAL A 185 37.58 -11.23 -7.20
C VAL A 185 37.47 -9.75 -7.58
N SER A 186 37.11 -9.46 -8.82
CA SER A 186 36.84 -8.10 -9.30
C SER A 186 35.46 -7.99 -9.93
N VAL A 187 34.86 -6.81 -9.84
CA VAL A 187 33.67 -6.43 -10.59
C VAL A 187 34.00 -5.38 -11.64
N TYR A 188 33.60 -5.59 -12.89
CA TYR A 188 33.77 -4.63 -13.99
C TYR A 188 32.42 -4.10 -14.47
N THR A 189 32.30 -2.78 -14.64
CA THR A 189 31.07 -2.13 -15.12
C THR A 189 31.35 -0.92 -16.00
N CYS A 190 30.47 -0.65 -16.96
CA CYS A 190 30.58 0.45 -17.93
C CYS A 190 30.05 1.81 -17.42
N GLU A 191 29.44 1.87 -16.22
CA GLU A 191 28.89 3.09 -15.65
C GLU A 191 29.65 3.57 -14.40
N ASN A 192 29.69 4.88 -14.25
CA ASN A 192 30.31 5.58 -13.12
C ASN A 192 29.27 5.78 -12.00
N ASP A 193 28.68 4.68 -11.53
CA ASP A 193 27.79 4.68 -10.37
C ASP A 193 28.66 4.60 -9.11
N ALA A 194 28.94 5.76 -8.49
CA ALA A 194 29.66 5.86 -7.23
C ALA A 194 29.04 4.92 -6.18
N SER A 195 29.71 3.78 -5.96
CA SER A 195 29.25 2.70 -5.08
C SER A 195 30.37 2.17 -4.18
N GLU A 196 31.60 2.70 -4.32
CA GLU A 196 32.68 2.52 -3.34
C GLU A 196 32.27 3.13 -2.00
N GLY A 197 31.84 2.27 -1.08
CA GLY A 197 31.31 2.60 0.25
C GLY A 197 29.91 2.04 0.52
N VAL A 198 29.12 1.79 -0.53
CA VAL A 198 27.73 1.32 -0.39
C VAL A 198 27.69 -0.13 0.10
N THR A 199 28.52 -1.02 -0.45
CA THR A 199 28.60 -2.43 -0.03
C THR A 199 28.95 -2.54 1.45
N SER A 200 30.04 -1.88 1.87
CA SER A 200 30.50 -1.90 3.25
C SER A 200 29.50 -1.27 4.22
N ASP A 201 28.79 -0.21 3.80
CA ASP A 201 27.75 0.40 4.62
C ASP A 201 26.52 -0.50 4.75
N TYR A 202 26.12 -1.20 3.69
CA TYR A 202 25.00 -2.13 3.73
C TYR A 202 25.35 -3.43 4.48
N GLU A 203 26.51 -4.03 4.22
CA GLU A 203 27.03 -5.17 4.99
C GLU A 203 27.10 -4.83 6.48
N LYS A 204 27.64 -3.65 6.82
CA LYS A 204 27.69 -3.15 8.18
C LYS A 204 26.28 -2.94 8.76
N ARG A 205 25.33 -2.35 8.03
CA ARG A 205 23.93 -2.19 8.50
C ARG A 205 23.18 -3.51 8.69
N ILE A 206 23.54 -4.55 7.92
CA ILE A 206 22.95 -5.89 8.02
C ILE A 206 23.55 -6.64 9.23
N THR A 207 24.85 -6.49 9.46
CA THR A 207 25.60 -7.16 10.53
C THR A 207 25.60 -6.41 11.86
N GLU A 208 25.30 -5.10 11.86
CA GLU A 208 25.02 -4.34 13.07
C GLU A 208 23.79 -4.93 13.74
N ASN A 209 23.98 -5.39 15.00
CA ASN A 209 22.88 -5.66 15.90
C ASN A 209 22.05 -4.37 15.99
N VAL A 210 20.98 -4.29 15.20
CA VAL A 210 19.98 -3.23 15.30
C VAL A 210 19.58 -3.19 16.77
N VAL A 211 19.97 -2.12 17.46
CA VAL A 211 19.52 -1.87 18.82
C VAL A 211 18.01 -1.93 18.74
N LYS A 212 17.40 -2.99 19.30
CA LYS A 212 15.96 -3.16 19.24
C LYS A 212 15.36 -1.99 20.02
N ARG A 213 14.89 -0.97 19.31
CA ARG A 213 13.97 0.01 19.86
C ARG A 213 12.82 -0.78 20.46
N GLU A 214 12.31 -0.34 21.60
CA GLU A 214 11.17 -0.96 22.25
C GLU A 214 10.06 0.08 22.34
N ILE A 215 8.91 -0.20 21.72
CA ILE A 215 7.74 0.67 21.78
C ILE A 215 6.83 0.16 22.88
N LYS A 216 6.86 0.79 24.05
CA LYS A 216 6.04 0.42 25.22
C LYS A 216 4.82 1.30 25.37
N THR A 217 4.90 2.56 24.95
CA THR A 217 3.83 3.53 25.10
C THR A 217 3.47 4.16 23.77
N VAL A 218 2.18 4.08 23.43
CA VAL A 218 1.59 4.68 22.23
C VAL A 218 0.59 5.74 22.66
N ALA A 219 0.51 6.84 21.92
CA ALA A 219 -0.58 7.79 22.04
C ALA A 219 -1.21 8.05 20.67
N SER A 220 -2.54 8.10 20.62
CA SER A 220 -3.31 8.61 19.48
C SER A 220 -4.05 9.86 19.94
N ILE A 221 -3.92 10.94 19.18
CA ILE A 221 -4.59 12.22 19.47
C ILE A 221 -5.64 12.46 18.39
N CYS A 222 -6.86 12.82 18.79
CA CYS A 222 -7.95 13.14 17.89
C CYS A 222 -7.49 14.20 16.86
N PRO A 223 -7.58 13.90 15.55
CA PRO A 223 -7.13 14.83 14.52
C PRO A 223 -8.08 16.02 14.32
N HIS A 224 -9.31 15.93 14.81
CA HIS A 224 -10.37 16.92 14.61
C HIS A 224 -10.38 18.02 15.66
N ASP A 225 -10.93 19.19 15.34
CA ASP A 225 -11.16 20.27 16.30
C ASP A 225 -12.42 20.04 17.18
N PHE A 226 -12.89 18.80 17.22
CA PHE A 226 -13.98 18.29 18.05
C PHE A 226 -13.58 16.92 18.62
N ALA A 227 -14.38 16.40 19.57
CA ALA A 227 -14.11 15.10 20.19
C ALA A 227 -14.19 13.94 19.18
N TYR A 228 -13.56 12.81 19.49
CA TYR A 228 -13.84 11.58 18.74
C TYR A 228 -15.35 11.32 18.66
N VAL A 229 -15.82 10.86 17.50
CA VAL A 229 -17.19 10.40 17.32
C VAL A 229 -17.28 8.91 17.63
N ASN A 230 -18.41 8.46 18.18
CA ASN A 230 -18.56 7.07 18.65
C ASN A 230 -18.16 6.00 17.63
N TYR A 231 -18.48 6.16 16.34
CA TYR A 231 -18.12 5.19 15.31
C TYR A 231 -16.60 5.09 15.05
N GLU A 232 -15.84 6.16 15.33
CA GLU A 232 -14.39 6.24 15.08
C GLU A 232 -13.60 5.33 15.99
N LEU A 233 -14.16 4.96 17.15
CA LEU A 233 -13.57 3.97 18.05
C LEU A 233 -13.35 2.62 17.37
N THR A 234 -14.10 2.33 16.30
CA THR A 234 -13.97 1.11 15.50
C THR A 234 -13.44 1.38 14.09
N LYS A 235 -12.84 2.56 13.86
CA LYS A 235 -12.11 2.91 12.63
C LYS A 235 -10.61 2.91 12.88
N ASP A 236 -9.83 2.84 11.82
CA ASP A 236 -8.36 2.84 11.80
C ASP A 236 -7.71 3.83 12.78
N ILE A 237 -8.20 5.08 12.86
CA ILE A 237 -7.64 6.13 13.75
C ILE A 237 -7.65 5.77 15.24
N CYS A 238 -8.53 4.84 15.65
CA CYS A 238 -8.58 4.28 17.00
C CYS A 238 -8.16 2.80 17.04
N VAL A 239 -8.52 2.03 16.01
CA VAL A 239 -8.27 0.58 15.94
C VAL A 239 -6.79 0.28 15.81
N VAL A 240 -6.04 1.01 14.99
CA VAL A 240 -4.60 0.80 14.85
C VAL A 240 -3.88 0.99 16.20
N PRO A 241 -4.03 2.13 16.91
CA PRO A 241 -3.46 2.28 18.24
C PRO A 241 -3.97 1.22 19.25
N TYR A 242 -5.27 0.92 19.23
CA TYR A 242 -5.87 -0.08 20.12
C TYR A 242 -5.25 -1.48 19.92
N LEU A 243 -4.95 -1.87 18.69
CA LEU A 243 -4.34 -3.17 18.43
C LEU A 243 -2.86 -3.22 18.85
N PHE A 244 -2.16 -2.10 18.93
CA PHE A 244 -0.86 -2.06 19.61
C PHE A 244 -1.02 -2.36 21.10
N HIS A 245 -2.05 -1.81 21.74
CA HIS A 245 -2.36 -2.14 23.13
C HIS A 245 -2.70 -3.62 23.28
N LYS A 246 -3.65 -4.11 22.48
CA LYS A 246 -4.20 -5.46 22.59
C LYS A 246 -3.21 -6.56 22.22
N LEU A 247 -2.47 -6.38 21.12
CA LEU A 247 -1.62 -7.43 20.54
C LEU A 247 -0.15 -7.31 20.95
N LYS A 248 0.32 -6.10 21.27
CA LYS A 248 1.74 -5.83 21.61
C LYS A 248 1.96 -5.43 23.06
N GLY A 249 0.89 -5.32 23.85
CA GLY A 249 0.97 -4.97 25.27
C GLY A 249 1.39 -3.52 25.51
N CYS A 250 1.31 -2.65 24.50
CA CYS A 250 1.64 -1.24 24.66
C CYS A 250 0.66 -0.56 25.61
N ARG A 251 1.13 0.35 26.46
CA ARG A 251 0.27 1.30 27.14
C ARG A 251 -0.26 2.29 26.10
N LEU A 252 -1.58 2.42 25.97
CA LEU A 252 -2.20 3.34 25.02
C LEU A 252 -2.89 4.51 25.72
N TYR A 253 -2.62 5.71 25.23
CA TYR A 253 -3.38 6.93 25.51
C TYR A 253 -4.25 7.29 24.29
N MET A 254 -5.56 7.39 24.50
CA MET A 254 -6.53 7.84 23.48
C MET A 254 -7.01 9.23 23.87
N VAL A 255 -6.58 10.26 23.16
CA VAL A 255 -6.70 11.67 23.59
C VAL A 255 -7.71 12.44 22.76
N GLY A 256 -8.64 13.13 23.43
CA GLY A 256 -9.65 13.97 22.78
C GLY A 256 -11.05 13.36 22.79
N LEU A 257 -11.42 12.69 23.87
CA LEU A 257 -12.81 12.26 24.07
C LEU A 257 -13.65 13.34 24.71
N GLU A 258 -14.97 13.28 24.46
CA GLU A 258 -15.91 14.21 25.05
C GLU A 258 -16.03 14.00 26.56
N LYS A 259 -15.88 15.09 27.32
CA LYS A 259 -16.03 15.09 28.78
C LYS A 259 -17.45 14.69 29.16
N GLY A 260 -17.60 13.52 29.78
CA GLY A 260 -18.91 12.95 30.10
C GLY A 260 -19.71 12.44 28.89
N GLY A 261 -19.09 12.32 27.71
CA GLY A 261 -19.74 11.81 26.51
C GLY A 261 -20.02 10.30 26.57
N GLU A 262 -21.12 9.88 25.96
CA GLU A 262 -21.51 8.46 25.89
C GLU A 262 -20.96 7.81 24.62
N TYR A 263 -20.12 6.78 24.80
CA TYR A 263 -19.47 6.06 23.71
C TYR A 263 -19.80 4.57 23.78
N SER A 264 -20.92 4.17 23.18
CA SER A 264 -21.40 2.78 23.21
C SER A 264 -20.43 1.77 22.58
N LEU A 265 -19.55 2.19 21.67
CA LEU A 265 -18.54 1.32 21.07
C LEU A 265 -17.28 1.12 21.93
N LYS A 266 -17.12 1.84 23.06
CA LYS A 266 -15.98 1.63 24.00
C LYS A 266 -15.88 0.18 24.49
N LYS A 267 -17.01 -0.53 24.59
CA LYS A 267 -17.06 -1.97 24.96
C LYS A 267 -16.22 -2.87 24.03
N TYR A 268 -15.91 -2.41 22.82
CA TYR A 268 -15.09 -3.16 21.86
C TYR A 268 -13.59 -2.84 21.95
N VAL A 269 -13.25 -1.72 22.59
CA VAL A 269 -11.89 -1.15 22.69
C VAL A 269 -11.51 -0.89 24.16
N GLU A 270 -11.61 -1.92 25.00
CA GLU A 270 -11.33 -1.82 26.44
C GLU A 270 -9.83 -1.85 26.77
N GLY A 271 -9.43 -1.15 27.85
CA GLY A 271 -8.04 -1.13 28.34
C GLY A 271 -7.23 0.16 28.11
N PRO A 272 -7.44 0.96 27.05
CA PRO A 272 -6.74 2.23 26.87
C PRO A 272 -7.00 3.24 27.98
N LYS A 273 -6.05 4.16 28.19
CA LYS A 273 -6.28 5.37 28.99
C LYS A 273 -6.95 6.43 28.12
N TYR A 274 -8.25 6.60 28.30
CA TYR A 274 -9.02 7.64 27.65
C TYR A 274 -8.79 8.99 28.32
N ILE A 275 -8.40 10.00 27.53
CA ILE A 275 -8.14 11.35 28.00
C ILE A 275 -9.24 12.28 27.46
N GLU A 276 -10.02 12.80 28.39
CA GLU A 276 -10.99 13.87 28.15
C GLU A 276 -10.26 15.21 28.22
N LEU A 277 -10.49 16.08 27.24
CA LEU A 277 -9.91 17.42 27.20
C LEU A 277 -10.97 18.45 27.59
N ASP A 278 -10.55 19.55 28.21
CA ASP A 278 -11.45 20.65 28.56
C ASP A 278 -11.88 21.46 27.31
N SER A 279 -11.04 21.49 26.28
CA SER A 279 -11.39 21.93 24.91
C SER A 279 -10.68 21.05 23.87
N TYR A 280 -11.24 20.95 22.67
CA TYR A 280 -10.67 20.15 21.56
C TYR A 280 -9.81 20.97 20.60
N ASP A 281 -9.53 22.23 20.97
CA ASP A 281 -8.59 23.04 20.23
C ASP A 281 -7.16 22.48 20.32
N ILE A 282 -6.32 22.96 19.42
CA ILE A 282 -4.94 22.54 19.33
C ILE A 282 -4.10 22.90 20.56
N ASP A 283 -4.43 23.96 21.29
CA ASP A 283 -3.65 24.39 22.45
C ASP A 283 -3.87 23.44 23.64
N SER A 284 -5.10 22.97 23.86
CA SER A 284 -5.40 21.90 24.83
C SER A 284 -4.67 20.59 24.52
N LYS A 285 -4.62 20.20 23.24
CA LYS A 285 -3.86 19.00 22.82
C LYS A 285 -2.36 19.17 23.05
N LEU A 286 -1.81 20.36 22.74
CA LEU A 286 -0.41 20.68 22.95
C LEU A 286 -0.05 20.72 24.44
N ASN A 287 -0.93 21.24 25.30
CA ASN A 287 -0.72 21.26 26.75
C ASN A 287 -0.60 19.83 27.29
N TRP A 288 -1.54 18.95 26.93
CA TRP A 288 -1.47 17.54 27.32
C TRP A 288 -0.20 16.87 26.81
N LEU A 289 0.18 17.13 25.55
CA LEU A 289 1.39 16.60 24.94
C LEU A 289 2.67 17.12 25.63
N CYS A 290 2.71 18.39 26.05
CA CYS A 290 3.82 18.96 26.82
C CYS A 290 4.03 18.24 28.16
N GLU A 291 2.94 17.92 28.83
CA GLU A 291 2.97 17.26 30.14
C GLU A 291 3.34 15.77 30.05
N ASN A 292 2.89 15.08 29.01
CA ASN A 292 2.97 13.60 28.92
C ASN A 292 3.94 13.09 27.85
N GLY A 293 4.35 13.95 26.92
CA GLY A 293 5.07 13.59 25.69
C GLY A 293 6.38 12.83 25.93
N LYS A 294 7.09 13.12 27.02
CA LYS A 294 8.34 12.42 27.39
C LYS A 294 8.16 10.93 27.67
N ALA A 295 6.96 10.49 28.04
CA ALA A 295 6.66 9.10 28.36
C ALA A 295 6.09 8.30 27.17
N ILE A 296 5.88 8.95 26.03
CA ILE A 296 5.29 8.34 24.83
C ILE A 296 6.44 7.91 23.91
N ASP A 297 6.49 6.63 23.55
CA ASP A 297 7.51 6.09 22.63
C ASP A 297 7.10 6.27 21.17
N CYS A 298 5.80 6.18 20.88
CA CYS A 298 5.23 6.39 19.55
C CYS A 298 3.99 7.29 19.62
N LEU A 299 4.02 8.43 18.95
CA LEU A 299 2.86 9.28 18.69
C LEU A 299 2.26 8.90 17.33
N MET A 300 1.01 8.46 17.32
CA MET A 300 0.25 8.13 16.10
C MET A 300 -0.64 9.31 15.72
N LEU A 301 -0.47 9.80 14.50
CA LEU A 301 -1.24 10.88 13.90
C LEU A 301 -1.94 10.35 12.64
N PHE A 302 -3.13 10.88 12.37
CA PHE A 302 -3.94 10.48 11.22
C PHE A 302 -4.39 11.73 10.46
N GLY A 303 -4.11 11.76 9.15
CA GLY A 303 -4.40 12.87 8.25
C GLY A 303 -3.39 14.03 8.32
N THR A 304 -3.32 14.77 7.20
CA THR A 304 -2.45 15.95 7.06
C THR A 304 -3.22 17.22 7.45
N TYR A 305 -3.41 17.41 8.75
CA TYR A 305 -4.11 18.57 9.30
C TYR A 305 -3.15 19.54 10.00
N SER A 306 -3.49 20.83 10.01
CA SER A 306 -2.68 21.87 10.67
C SER A 306 -2.41 21.59 12.15
N GLY A 307 -3.38 20.97 12.84
CA GLY A 307 -3.22 20.50 14.22
C GLY A 307 -2.10 19.46 14.35
N ASN A 308 -2.09 18.45 13.48
CA ASN A 308 -1.04 17.41 13.46
C ASN A 308 0.34 17.99 13.14
N MET A 309 0.43 19.02 12.29
CA MET A 309 1.68 19.72 12.01
C MET A 309 2.30 20.34 13.27
N ARG A 310 1.46 21.00 14.09
CA ARG A 310 1.89 21.58 15.37
C ARG A 310 2.24 20.50 16.39
N LEU A 311 1.44 19.44 16.49
CA LEU A 311 1.70 18.32 17.42
C LEU A 311 3.01 17.60 17.10
N ALA A 312 3.28 17.31 15.83
CA ALA A 312 4.50 16.61 15.43
C ALA A 312 5.76 17.40 15.76
N LYS A 313 5.75 18.71 15.45
CA LYS A 313 6.85 19.62 15.78
C LYS A 313 7.11 19.68 17.28
N GLU A 314 6.05 19.80 18.07
CA GLU A 314 6.14 19.89 19.52
C GLU A 314 6.59 18.57 20.15
N TYR A 315 6.08 17.44 19.66
CA TYR A 315 6.49 16.12 20.14
C TYR A 315 7.98 15.88 19.90
N LYS A 316 8.50 16.16 18.69
CA LYS A 316 9.94 16.04 18.40
C LYS A 316 10.80 17.01 19.22
N ARG A 317 10.26 18.14 19.67
CA ARG A 317 10.94 19.04 20.62
C ARG A 317 11.06 18.43 22.02
N ILE A 318 10.02 17.73 22.48
CA ILE A 318 9.91 17.14 23.83
C ILE A 318 10.64 15.79 23.92
N ARG A 319 10.50 14.96 22.88
CA ARG A 319 10.98 13.58 22.76
C ARG A 319 11.67 13.43 21.38
N PRO A 320 12.89 13.99 21.19
CA PRO A 320 13.57 13.96 19.89
C PRO A 320 13.82 12.55 19.34
N ASP A 321 14.00 11.58 20.23
CA ASP A 321 14.15 10.16 19.95
C ASP A 321 12.83 9.41 19.79
N GLY A 322 11.68 10.03 20.10
CA GLY A 322 10.35 9.42 19.97
C GLY A 322 9.93 9.22 18.52
N VAL A 323 9.11 8.20 18.26
CA VAL A 323 8.63 7.89 16.91
C VAL A 323 7.32 8.60 16.62
N ILE A 324 7.16 9.14 15.41
CA ILE A 324 5.90 9.60 14.86
C ILE A 324 5.49 8.68 13.71
N TYR A 325 4.34 8.05 13.88
CA TYR A 325 3.60 7.39 12.80
C TYR A 325 2.54 8.34 12.26
N LEU A 326 2.52 8.54 10.95
CA LEU A 326 1.48 9.30 10.25
C LEU A 326 0.74 8.35 9.29
N GLY A 327 -0.51 8.01 9.61
CA GLY A 327 -1.46 7.49 8.62
C GLY A 327 -1.98 8.68 7.80
N MET A 328 -1.59 8.79 6.53
CA MET A 328 -1.78 10.04 5.77
C MET A 328 -3.22 10.32 5.35
N ASP A 329 -4.08 9.29 5.34
CA ASP A 329 -5.43 9.35 4.78
C ASP A 329 -5.45 9.88 3.33
N ALA A 330 -4.54 9.34 2.52
CA ALA A 330 -4.24 9.87 1.20
C ALA A 330 -5.21 9.36 0.13
N ASN A 331 -5.80 10.29 -0.63
CA ASN A 331 -6.46 10.06 -1.92
C ASN A 331 -5.90 11.02 -2.99
N ALA A 332 -6.24 10.82 -4.25
CA ALA A 332 -5.72 11.65 -5.34
C ALA A 332 -6.09 13.13 -5.16
N TYR A 333 -7.28 13.42 -4.62
CA TYR A 333 -7.73 14.78 -4.32
C TYR A 333 -6.80 15.47 -3.30
N TRP A 334 -6.60 14.88 -2.12
CA TRP A 334 -5.76 15.45 -1.06
C TRP A 334 -4.32 15.61 -1.51
N ILE A 335 -3.76 14.57 -2.14
CA ILE A 335 -2.38 14.60 -2.62
C ILE A 335 -2.18 15.67 -3.70
N ASN A 336 -3.21 15.97 -4.50
CA ASN A 336 -3.18 17.09 -5.44
C ASN A 336 -3.33 18.47 -4.78
N ASN A 337 -4.04 18.57 -3.65
CA ASN A 337 -4.38 19.85 -3.02
C ASN A 337 -3.47 20.26 -1.85
N ILE A 338 -2.65 19.36 -1.29
CA ILE A 338 -1.72 19.68 -0.21
C ILE A 338 -0.49 20.43 -0.77
N PRO A 339 -0.16 21.65 -0.26
CA PRO A 339 0.99 22.42 -0.71
C PRO A 339 2.29 21.89 -0.10
N ILE A 340 2.80 20.77 -0.61
CA ILE A 340 3.97 20.07 -0.06
C ILE A 340 5.24 20.94 0.04
N TYR A 341 5.36 21.96 -0.82
CA TYR A 341 6.49 22.88 -0.85
C TYR A 341 6.36 24.04 0.15
N ASP A 342 5.19 24.22 0.76
CA ASP A 342 5.07 25.10 1.92
C ASP A 342 5.99 24.59 3.05
N LYS A 343 6.70 25.52 3.69
CA LYS A 343 7.72 25.18 4.67
C LYS A 343 7.14 24.42 5.86
N ALA A 344 5.96 24.81 6.35
CA ALA A 344 5.33 24.15 7.50
C ALA A 344 4.90 22.72 7.15
N VAL A 345 4.35 22.52 5.95
CA VAL A 345 3.97 21.20 5.45
C VAL A 345 5.19 20.30 5.23
N SER A 346 6.24 20.81 4.58
CA SER A 346 7.49 20.06 4.39
C SER A 346 8.15 19.69 5.72
N GLU A 347 8.18 20.61 6.69
CA GLU A 347 8.72 20.36 8.03
C GLU A 347 7.89 19.30 8.79
N PHE A 348 6.56 19.31 8.63
CA PHE A 348 5.69 18.29 9.22
C PHE A 348 6.04 16.88 8.73
N TYR A 349 6.15 16.67 7.43
CA TYR A 349 6.51 15.35 6.89
C TYR A 349 7.93 14.91 7.26
N LYS A 350 8.87 15.85 7.43
CA LYS A 350 10.22 15.57 7.95
C LYS A 350 10.21 15.14 9.42
N ASN A 351 9.28 15.67 10.22
CA ASN A 351 9.13 15.26 11.62
C ASN A 351 8.45 13.89 11.76
N CYS A 352 7.74 13.40 10.74
CA CYS A 352 7.10 12.10 10.75
C CYS A 352 8.09 11.01 10.31
N ASP A 353 8.40 10.05 11.18
CA ASP A 353 9.35 8.99 10.87
C ASP A 353 8.75 8.00 9.87
N ILE A 354 7.52 7.52 10.13
CA ILE A 354 6.76 6.69 9.19
C ILE A 354 5.61 7.51 8.64
N LYS A 355 5.56 7.63 7.31
CA LYS A 355 4.46 8.24 6.55
C LYS A 355 3.79 7.12 5.76
N ALA A 356 2.55 6.81 6.07
CA ALA A 356 1.88 5.62 5.55
C ALA A 356 0.66 5.99 4.68
N THR A 357 0.55 5.29 3.55
CA THR A 357 -0.64 5.26 2.70
C THR A 357 -1.19 3.83 2.60
N THR A 358 -2.42 3.67 2.12
CA THR A 358 -3.17 2.41 2.20
C THR A 358 -2.95 1.48 1.00
N THR A 359 -2.57 2.00 -0.17
CA THR A 359 -2.42 1.19 -1.39
C THR A 359 -1.06 1.40 -2.06
N ARG A 360 -0.61 0.39 -2.80
CA ARG A 360 0.61 0.52 -3.62
C ARG A 360 0.44 1.58 -4.71
N ILE A 361 -0.77 1.76 -5.23
CA ILE A 361 -1.03 2.75 -6.28
C ILE A 361 -0.94 4.17 -5.73
N MET A 362 -1.49 4.41 -4.54
CA MET A 362 -1.35 5.72 -3.88
C MET A 362 0.10 6.01 -3.50
N GLN A 363 0.84 4.99 -3.06
CA GLN A 363 2.29 5.10 -2.81
C GLN A 363 3.04 5.55 -4.07
N LYS A 364 2.74 4.94 -5.23
CA LYS A 364 3.29 5.34 -6.54
C LYS A 364 2.92 6.77 -6.89
N PHE A 365 1.67 7.15 -6.69
CA PHE A 365 1.16 8.49 -6.98
C PHE A 365 1.88 9.56 -6.16
N ILE A 366 2.00 9.34 -4.84
CA ILE A 366 2.73 10.25 -3.93
C ILE A 366 4.21 10.34 -4.32
N LEU A 367 4.87 9.21 -4.60
CA LEU A 367 6.27 9.21 -5.01
C LEU A 367 6.46 9.97 -6.33
N LYS A 368 5.57 9.79 -7.30
CA LYS A 368 5.62 10.48 -8.60
C LYS A 368 5.43 11.98 -8.43
N LYS A 369 4.43 12.40 -7.64
CA LYS A 369 4.04 13.80 -7.49
C LYS A 369 4.98 14.58 -6.56
N TRP A 370 5.28 14.02 -5.39
CA TRP A 370 6.00 14.73 -4.32
C TRP A 370 7.47 14.31 -4.20
N GLY A 371 7.91 13.25 -4.88
CA GLY A 371 9.23 12.66 -4.65
C GLY A 371 9.38 12.09 -3.23
N MET A 372 8.29 11.95 -2.50
CA MET A 372 8.26 11.49 -1.13
C MET A 372 7.97 10.00 -1.09
N ASP A 373 8.86 9.24 -0.47
CA ASP A 373 8.60 7.85 -0.20
C ASP A 373 7.66 7.68 1.01
N THR A 374 6.79 6.68 0.92
CA THR A 374 5.77 6.37 1.92
C THR A 374 5.71 4.86 2.14
N ALA A 375 5.40 4.42 3.36
CA ALA A 375 5.12 3.02 3.64
C ALA A 375 3.71 2.65 3.14
N VAL A 376 3.51 1.39 2.75
CA VAL A 376 2.16 0.85 2.52
C VAL A 376 1.68 0.15 3.78
N VAL A 377 0.83 0.82 4.55
CA VAL A 377 0.11 0.24 5.68
C VAL A 377 -1.34 0.13 5.25
N ARG A 378 -1.72 -1.05 4.78
CA ARG A 378 -3.06 -1.30 4.25
C ARG A 378 -4.11 -1.03 5.32
N MET A 379 -5.24 -0.51 4.88
CA MET A 379 -6.44 -0.53 5.71
C MET A 379 -6.92 -1.98 5.84
N GLY A 380 -7.38 -2.35 7.02
CA GLY A 380 -7.79 -3.70 7.34
C GLY A 380 -9.12 -3.74 8.07
N TYR A 381 -9.50 -4.93 8.52
CA TYR A 381 -10.64 -5.11 9.41
C TYR A 381 -10.28 -5.98 10.61
N TYR A 382 -10.73 -5.53 11.78
CA TYR A 382 -10.66 -6.27 13.03
C TYR A 382 -12.09 -6.60 13.47
N PRO A 383 -12.42 -7.90 13.64
CA PRO A 383 -13.79 -8.37 13.78
C PRO A 383 -14.35 -8.16 15.19
N PHE A 384 -14.77 -6.92 15.47
CA PHE A 384 -15.34 -6.58 16.77
C PHE A 384 -16.66 -7.31 17.03
N GLY A 385 -16.78 -7.92 18.21
CA GLY A 385 -18.04 -8.53 18.67
C GLY A 385 -18.35 -9.91 18.09
N VAL A 386 -17.41 -10.54 17.39
CA VAL A 386 -17.52 -11.93 16.92
C VAL A 386 -16.32 -12.76 17.40
N ASP A 387 -16.57 -14.06 17.64
CA ASP A 387 -15.63 -14.95 18.34
C ASP A 387 -14.46 -15.41 17.45
N SER A 388 -14.69 -15.55 16.14
CA SER A 388 -13.65 -15.87 15.15
C SER A 388 -14.00 -15.35 13.75
N THR A 389 -12.98 -15.18 12.92
CA THR A 389 -13.10 -14.90 11.47
C THR A 389 -12.59 -16.08 10.67
N GLU A 390 -13.13 -17.26 10.96
CA GLU A 390 -12.91 -18.45 10.14
C GLU A 390 -13.46 -18.24 8.72
N GLU A 391 -13.01 -19.10 7.81
CA GLU A 391 -13.50 -19.07 6.43
C GLU A 391 -15.03 -19.21 6.41
N PRO A 392 -15.75 -18.30 5.73
CA PRO A 392 -17.20 -18.32 5.73
C PRO A 392 -17.74 -19.56 5.03
N ASP A 393 -18.81 -20.13 5.55
CA ASP A 393 -19.56 -21.20 4.90
C ASP A 393 -20.32 -20.65 3.69
N TYR A 394 -19.71 -20.72 2.51
CA TYR A 394 -20.27 -20.20 1.26
C TYR A 394 -21.63 -20.83 0.88
N SER A 395 -22.00 -21.99 1.46
CA SER A 395 -23.32 -22.59 1.22
C SER A 395 -24.47 -21.81 1.88
N LYS A 396 -24.16 -20.98 2.88
CA LYS A 396 -25.13 -20.13 3.60
C LYS A 396 -25.30 -18.73 2.99
N LYS A 397 -24.47 -18.38 2.00
CA LYS A 397 -24.58 -17.13 1.26
C LYS A 397 -25.91 -17.09 0.51
N LYS A 398 -26.57 -15.93 0.55
CA LYS A 398 -27.87 -15.66 -0.08
C LYS A 398 -27.67 -14.73 -1.28
N LYS A 399 -28.65 -14.71 -2.18
CA LYS A 399 -28.73 -13.80 -3.34
C LYS A 399 -28.99 -12.35 -2.90
N ILE A 400 -28.04 -11.78 -2.18
CA ILE A 400 -28.09 -10.43 -1.64
C ILE A 400 -26.90 -9.65 -2.20
N VAL A 401 -27.20 -8.47 -2.75
CA VAL A 401 -26.26 -7.38 -2.98
C VAL A 401 -26.35 -6.47 -1.75
N LEU A 402 -25.24 -6.26 -1.06
CA LEU A 402 -25.17 -5.45 0.15
C LEU A 402 -24.39 -4.16 -0.12
N ALA A 403 -24.92 -3.03 0.32
CA ALA A 403 -24.18 -1.78 0.39
C ALA A 403 -24.29 -1.21 1.82
N VAL A 404 -23.13 -0.81 2.37
CA VAL A 404 -23.04 -0.32 3.75
C VAL A 404 -22.38 1.05 3.76
N GLY A 405 -23.04 2.04 4.36
CA GLY A 405 -22.50 3.39 4.48
C GLY A 405 -23.58 4.45 4.71
N ARG A 406 -23.24 5.73 4.49
CA ARG A 406 -24.22 6.82 4.53
C ARG A 406 -25.05 6.78 3.24
N VAL A 407 -26.24 6.21 3.33
CA VAL A 407 -27.17 6.03 2.20
C VAL A 407 -27.62 7.39 1.70
N GLY A 408 -27.47 7.63 0.40
CA GLY A 408 -27.86 8.90 -0.23
C GLY A 408 -26.82 10.04 -0.14
N ALA A 409 -25.69 9.82 0.53
CA ALA A 409 -24.61 10.80 0.48
C ALA A 409 -24.03 10.87 -0.94
N HIS A 410 -23.91 12.08 -1.51
CA HIS A 410 -23.53 12.31 -2.90
C HIS A 410 -22.34 11.46 -3.34
N GLN A 411 -21.23 11.52 -2.60
CA GLN A 411 -20.00 10.81 -2.97
C GLN A 411 -20.13 9.28 -3.00
N LYS A 412 -21.15 8.71 -2.34
CA LYS A 412 -21.40 7.25 -2.33
C LYS A 412 -22.21 6.76 -3.53
N ARG A 413 -22.90 7.67 -4.23
CA ARG A 413 -23.69 7.42 -5.45
C ARG A 413 -24.64 6.22 -5.36
N TYR A 414 -25.49 6.23 -4.33
CA TYR A 414 -26.54 5.21 -4.16
C TYR A 414 -27.61 5.29 -5.27
N ASP A 415 -27.75 6.45 -5.92
CA ASP A 415 -28.55 6.65 -7.13
C ASP A 415 -28.10 5.73 -8.27
N ILE A 416 -26.78 5.67 -8.54
CA ILE A 416 -26.20 4.78 -9.56
C ILE A 416 -26.42 3.31 -9.18
N LEU A 417 -26.25 2.96 -7.90
CA LEU A 417 -26.47 1.59 -7.42
C LEU A 417 -27.93 1.14 -7.61
N LEU A 418 -28.89 1.98 -7.26
CA LEU A 418 -30.32 1.67 -7.40
C LEU A 418 -30.73 1.53 -8.87
N GLN A 419 -30.26 2.42 -9.74
CA GLN A 419 -30.49 2.33 -11.18
C GLN A 419 -29.88 1.04 -11.77
N ALA A 420 -28.63 0.73 -11.42
CA ALA A 420 -27.94 -0.47 -11.89
C ALA A 420 -28.65 -1.76 -11.42
N PHE A 421 -29.06 -1.80 -10.16
CA PHE A 421 -29.78 -2.93 -9.60
C PHE A 421 -31.15 -3.12 -10.28
N ALA A 422 -31.90 -2.04 -10.53
CA ALA A 422 -33.17 -2.11 -11.25
C ALA A 422 -33.01 -2.68 -12.68
N ILE A 423 -31.94 -2.31 -13.38
CA ILE A 423 -31.60 -2.87 -14.70
C ILE A 423 -31.30 -4.36 -14.58
N ALA A 424 -30.43 -4.77 -13.65
CA ALA A 424 -30.02 -6.16 -13.50
C ALA A 424 -31.16 -7.08 -13.01
N TYR A 425 -32.02 -6.58 -12.12
CA TYR A 425 -33.12 -7.34 -11.54
C TYR A 425 -34.19 -7.73 -12.56
N LYS A 426 -34.39 -6.95 -13.63
CA LYS A 426 -35.34 -7.30 -14.70
C LYS A 426 -35.01 -8.63 -15.37
N GLU A 427 -33.72 -8.97 -15.46
CA GLU A 427 -33.25 -10.23 -16.06
C GLU A 427 -33.10 -11.36 -15.01
N ASN A 428 -32.91 -11.02 -13.73
CA ASN A 428 -32.79 -11.98 -12.62
C ASN A 428 -33.53 -11.47 -11.38
N SER A 429 -34.83 -11.73 -11.31
CA SER A 429 -35.75 -11.19 -10.31
C SER A 429 -35.74 -11.92 -8.96
N ASP A 430 -34.67 -12.63 -8.62
CA ASP A 430 -34.55 -13.38 -7.36
C ASP A 430 -33.40 -12.91 -6.44
N TRP A 431 -32.84 -11.74 -6.76
CA TRP A 431 -31.84 -11.05 -5.95
C TRP A 431 -32.45 -9.94 -5.11
N GLU A 432 -31.88 -9.67 -3.95
CA GLU A 432 -32.28 -8.59 -3.04
C GLU A 432 -31.13 -7.58 -2.88
N LEU A 433 -31.45 -6.29 -2.91
CA LEU A 433 -30.51 -5.21 -2.58
C LEU A 433 -30.76 -4.76 -1.13
N ARG A 434 -29.74 -4.81 -0.27
CA ARG A 434 -29.80 -4.30 1.10
C ARG A 434 -28.95 -3.05 1.25
N LEU A 435 -29.58 -1.96 1.70
CA LEU A 435 -28.92 -0.70 2.02
C LEU A 435 -28.86 -0.56 3.56
N VAL A 436 -27.65 -0.65 4.12
CA VAL A 436 -27.41 -0.57 5.57
C VAL A 436 -26.68 0.72 5.90
N GLY A 437 -27.22 1.46 6.87
CA GLY A 437 -26.65 2.71 7.38
C GLY A 437 -27.66 3.85 7.48
N PRO A 438 -27.24 5.02 8.01
CA PRO A 438 -28.10 6.19 8.08
C PRO A 438 -28.42 6.71 6.67
N ILE A 439 -29.62 7.25 6.50
CA ILE A 439 -30.12 7.79 5.23
C ILE A 439 -30.09 9.32 5.31
N GLU A 440 -29.51 9.96 4.30
CA GLU A 440 -29.54 11.42 4.16
C GLU A 440 -30.96 11.88 3.84
N GLU A 441 -31.44 12.91 4.53
CA GLU A 441 -32.81 13.41 4.37
C GLU A 441 -33.11 13.85 2.93
N SER A 442 -32.11 14.43 2.25
CA SER A 442 -32.22 14.83 0.84
C SER A 442 -32.41 13.67 -0.14
N PHE A 443 -32.21 12.42 0.30
CA PHE A 443 -32.33 11.25 -0.56
C PHE A 443 -33.74 10.66 -0.60
N PHE A 444 -34.62 11.04 0.32
CA PHE A 444 -36.00 10.53 0.34
C PHE A 444 -36.78 10.89 -0.93
N GLU A 445 -36.63 12.12 -1.45
CA GLU A 445 -37.29 12.53 -2.71
C GLU A 445 -36.86 11.66 -3.89
N PHE A 446 -35.57 11.31 -3.99
CA PHE A 446 -35.07 10.40 -5.01
C PHE A 446 -35.69 9.01 -4.88
N LEU A 447 -35.77 8.48 -3.65
CA LEU A 447 -36.35 7.15 -3.40
C LEU A 447 -37.84 7.11 -3.79
N ASP A 448 -38.61 8.13 -3.42
CA ASP A 448 -40.04 8.21 -3.76
C ASP A 448 -40.26 8.19 -5.28
N ILE A 449 -39.46 8.97 -6.02
CA ILE A 449 -39.50 8.99 -7.49
C ILE A 449 -39.06 7.62 -8.04
N PHE A 450 -37.95 7.08 -7.56
CA PHE A 450 -37.40 5.81 -8.02
C PHE A 450 -38.39 4.65 -7.87
N PHE A 451 -39.05 4.53 -6.72
CA PHE A 451 -40.05 3.47 -6.48
C PHE A 451 -41.35 3.72 -7.25
N ALA A 452 -41.78 4.97 -7.42
CA ALA A 452 -42.93 5.29 -8.28
C ALA A 452 -42.70 4.89 -9.76
N GLU A 453 -41.48 5.08 -10.26
CA GLU A 453 -41.09 4.69 -11.62
C GLU A 453 -40.77 3.19 -11.75
N ASN A 454 -40.40 2.53 -10.64
CA ASN A 454 -40.03 1.12 -10.59
C ASN A 454 -40.76 0.37 -9.47
N PRO A 455 -42.10 0.18 -9.52
CA PRO A 455 -42.86 -0.40 -8.41
C PRO A 455 -42.40 -1.82 -8.00
N TYR A 456 -41.85 -2.59 -8.95
CA TYR A 456 -41.30 -3.93 -8.70
C TYR A 456 -40.02 -3.94 -7.86
N MET A 457 -39.43 -2.76 -7.58
CA MET A 457 -38.27 -2.62 -6.70
C MET A 457 -38.64 -2.54 -5.22
N GLU A 458 -39.89 -2.24 -4.85
CA GLU A 458 -40.29 -2.12 -3.44
C GLU A 458 -40.06 -3.43 -2.66
N ASP A 459 -40.30 -4.57 -3.30
CA ASP A 459 -40.04 -5.89 -2.71
C ASP A 459 -38.56 -6.33 -2.80
N ALA A 460 -37.82 -5.76 -3.76
CA ALA A 460 -36.44 -6.16 -4.08
C ALA A 460 -35.37 -5.34 -3.34
N VAL A 461 -35.69 -4.12 -2.92
CA VAL A 461 -34.78 -3.20 -2.23
C VAL A 461 -35.18 -3.05 -0.77
N LYS A 462 -34.32 -3.50 0.13
CA LYS A 462 -34.48 -3.35 1.58
C LYS A 462 -33.61 -2.23 2.11
N ILE A 463 -34.27 -1.18 2.57
CA ILE A 463 -33.65 -0.10 3.33
C ILE A 463 -33.62 -0.53 4.80
N VAL A 464 -32.47 -1.01 5.26
CA VAL A 464 -32.31 -1.61 6.60
C VAL A 464 -32.14 -0.55 7.69
N GLY A 465 -31.55 0.59 7.33
CA GLY A 465 -31.19 1.64 8.29
C GLY A 465 -29.89 1.35 9.05
N PRO A 466 -29.53 2.17 10.05
CA PRO A 466 -28.28 2.03 10.77
C PRO A 466 -28.27 0.82 11.73
N ILE A 467 -27.22 -0.01 11.64
CA ILE A 467 -26.96 -1.12 12.57
C ILE A 467 -25.75 -0.75 13.45
N ASN A 468 -25.99 -0.55 14.74
CA ASN A 468 -24.94 -0.20 15.70
C ASN A 468 -24.28 -1.43 16.35
N ASP A 469 -24.97 -2.57 16.37
CA ASP A 469 -24.42 -3.81 16.89
C ASP A 469 -23.49 -4.46 15.85
N LYS A 470 -22.21 -4.62 16.20
CA LYS A 470 -21.19 -5.13 15.26
C LYS A 470 -21.41 -6.58 14.86
N ARG A 471 -22.03 -7.40 15.73
CA ARG A 471 -22.39 -8.78 15.40
C ARG A 471 -23.52 -8.82 14.39
N GLN A 472 -24.57 -8.01 14.59
CA GLN A 472 -25.67 -7.90 13.62
C GLN A 472 -25.18 -7.38 12.26
N LEU A 473 -24.29 -6.38 12.25
CA LEU A 473 -23.70 -5.88 11.00
C LEU A 473 -22.87 -6.97 10.31
N HIS A 474 -22.06 -7.72 11.08
CA HIS A 474 -21.29 -8.84 10.56
C HIS A 474 -22.19 -9.94 9.97
N GLU A 475 -23.36 -10.19 10.55
CA GLU A 475 -24.35 -11.14 10.02
C GLU A 475 -24.93 -10.71 8.66
N GLU A 476 -25.15 -9.42 8.41
CA GLU A 476 -25.55 -8.91 7.09
C GLU A 476 -24.49 -9.24 6.02
N TYR A 477 -23.22 -9.00 6.34
CA TYR A 477 -22.09 -9.34 5.49
C TYR A 477 -21.95 -10.85 5.26
N LEU A 478 -22.08 -11.68 6.31
CA LEU A 478 -22.04 -13.14 6.19
C LEU A 478 -23.13 -13.68 5.26
N GLN A 479 -24.33 -13.10 5.30
CA GLN A 479 -25.44 -13.53 4.43
C GLN A 479 -25.29 -13.06 2.98
N ALA A 480 -24.65 -11.93 2.72
CA ALA A 480 -24.56 -11.35 1.39
C ALA A 480 -23.56 -12.05 0.47
N SER A 481 -23.93 -12.29 -0.80
CA SER A 481 -22.98 -12.84 -1.79
C SER A 481 -22.12 -11.75 -2.42
N ILE A 482 -22.68 -10.55 -2.59
CA ILE A 482 -22.03 -9.45 -3.28
C ILE A 482 -22.04 -8.22 -2.39
N TYR A 483 -20.93 -7.52 -2.30
CA TYR A 483 -20.85 -6.18 -1.73
C TYR A 483 -20.67 -5.16 -2.85
N ALA A 484 -21.47 -4.10 -2.84
CA ALA A 484 -21.46 -3.05 -3.87
C ALA A 484 -20.94 -1.72 -3.31
N LEU A 485 -19.98 -1.14 -4.04
CA LEU A 485 -19.39 0.18 -3.80
C LEU A 485 -19.56 1.02 -5.08
N SER A 486 -20.58 1.85 -5.15
CA SER A 486 -20.89 2.67 -6.33
C SER A 486 -20.26 4.07 -6.31
N SER A 487 -19.38 4.33 -5.35
CA SER A 487 -18.91 5.68 -5.01
C SER A 487 -18.15 6.39 -6.13
N GLU A 488 -18.13 7.72 -6.13
CA GLU A 488 -17.34 8.49 -7.10
C GLU A 488 -15.90 8.75 -6.61
N GLY A 489 -15.63 8.58 -5.31
CA GLY A 489 -14.29 8.67 -4.73
C GLY A 489 -14.20 8.05 -3.34
N GLU A 490 -13.04 7.47 -3.01
CA GLU A 490 -12.74 6.82 -1.72
C GLU A 490 -11.24 6.92 -1.39
N GLU A 491 -10.89 7.05 -0.10
CA GLU A 491 -9.51 6.90 0.42
C GLU A 491 -9.18 5.41 0.63
N PHE A 492 -9.86 4.79 1.61
CA PHE A 492 -10.06 3.36 1.75
C PHE A 492 -11.30 3.11 2.62
N THR A 493 -12.18 2.21 2.18
CA THR A 493 -13.47 1.98 2.84
C THR A 493 -13.45 0.76 3.76
N ASN A 494 -13.63 0.99 5.07
CA ASN A 494 -13.76 -0.06 6.10
C ASN A 494 -14.78 -1.14 5.73
N ALA A 495 -15.89 -0.72 5.11
CA ALA A 495 -16.97 -1.60 4.71
C ALA A 495 -16.55 -2.65 3.68
N VAL A 496 -15.53 -2.37 2.84
CA VAL A 496 -15.02 -3.37 1.88
C VAL A 496 -14.20 -4.44 2.59
N THR A 497 -13.36 -4.08 3.56
CA THR A 497 -12.61 -5.10 4.32
C THR A 497 -13.51 -5.95 5.20
N GLU A 498 -14.61 -5.39 5.70
CA GLU A 498 -15.69 -6.15 6.35
C GLU A 498 -16.35 -7.14 5.38
N ALA A 499 -16.63 -6.71 4.16
CA ALA A 499 -17.16 -7.56 3.10
C ALA A 499 -16.20 -8.68 2.68
N MET A 500 -14.91 -8.36 2.53
CA MET A 500 -13.89 -9.36 2.18
C MET A 500 -13.73 -10.40 3.30
N CYS A 501 -13.69 -9.95 4.56
CA CYS A 501 -13.58 -10.82 5.73
C CYS A 501 -14.71 -11.86 5.83
N THR A 502 -15.88 -11.55 5.27
CA THR A 502 -17.03 -12.45 5.23
C THR A 502 -17.20 -13.13 3.87
N GLY A 503 -16.27 -12.94 2.93
CA GLY A 503 -16.27 -13.60 1.62
C GLY A 503 -17.35 -13.11 0.67
N CYS A 504 -17.65 -11.81 0.64
CA CYS A 504 -18.46 -11.20 -0.41
C CYS A 504 -17.60 -10.93 -1.65
N ALA A 505 -18.12 -11.25 -2.84
CA ALA A 505 -17.55 -10.74 -4.08
C ALA A 505 -17.73 -9.21 -4.15
N ILE A 506 -16.72 -8.50 -4.64
CA ILE A 506 -16.72 -7.03 -4.64
C ILE A 506 -17.20 -6.51 -6.00
N LEU A 507 -18.21 -5.64 -6.00
CA LEU A 507 -18.54 -4.79 -7.14
C LEU A 507 -18.18 -3.35 -6.78
N SER A 508 -17.32 -2.74 -7.58
CA SER A 508 -16.87 -1.37 -7.34
C SER A 508 -16.98 -0.50 -8.58
N THR A 509 -17.17 0.80 -8.43
CA THR A 509 -16.74 1.76 -9.44
C THR A 509 -15.21 1.87 -9.44
N LYS A 510 -14.63 2.44 -10.51
CA LYS A 510 -13.19 2.67 -10.65
C LYS A 510 -12.68 3.86 -9.80
N VAL A 511 -13.02 3.87 -8.51
CA VAL A 511 -12.42 4.78 -7.50
C VAL A 511 -10.93 4.48 -7.30
N ASP A 512 -10.15 5.40 -6.74
CA ASP A 512 -8.67 5.30 -6.64
C ASP A 512 -8.11 3.94 -6.19
N LEU A 513 -8.83 3.22 -5.34
CA LEU A 513 -8.43 1.94 -4.74
C LEU A 513 -9.00 0.68 -5.42
N TYR A 514 -9.74 0.82 -6.54
CA TYR A 514 -10.52 -0.26 -7.14
C TYR A 514 -9.68 -1.52 -7.44
N GLU A 515 -8.44 -1.37 -7.90
CA GLU A 515 -7.56 -2.51 -8.20
C GLU A 515 -7.13 -3.26 -6.95
N GLU A 516 -6.88 -2.56 -5.84
CA GLU A 516 -6.52 -3.18 -4.57
C GLU A 516 -7.71 -3.97 -4.01
N ILE A 517 -8.93 -3.40 -4.05
CA ILE A 517 -10.12 -4.07 -3.50
C ILE A 517 -10.71 -5.16 -4.40
N THR A 518 -10.48 -5.08 -5.71
CA THR A 518 -10.86 -6.18 -6.61
C THR A 518 -9.74 -7.20 -6.78
N ASN A 519 -8.56 -6.94 -6.20
CA ASN A 519 -7.33 -7.71 -6.41
C ASN A 519 -7.10 -7.97 -7.92
N TYR A 520 -7.14 -6.90 -8.70
CA TYR A 520 -7.00 -6.94 -10.17
C TYR A 520 -8.02 -7.87 -10.84
N GLY A 521 -9.26 -7.86 -10.36
CA GLY A 521 -10.36 -8.66 -10.90
C GLY A 521 -10.54 -10.06 -10.28
N LYS A 522 -9.68 -10.48 -9.34
CA LYS A 522 -9.78 -11.79 -8.69
C LYS A 522 -10.87 -11.87 -7.62
N CYS A 523 -11.11 -10.79 -6.89
CA CYS A 523 -12.08 -10.73 -5.80
C CYS A 523 -13.40 -10.07 -6.22
N GLY A 524 -13.48 -9.56 -7.45
CA GLY A 524 -14.57 -8.68 -7.84
C GLY A 524 -14.43 -8.05 -9.22
N LEU A 525 -15.42 -7.24 -9.60
CA LEU A 525 -15.47 -6.54 -10.88
C LEU A 525 -15.57 -5.02 -10.66
N SER A 526 -15.08 -4.25 -11.63
CA SER A 526 -15.10 -2.79 -11.59
C SER A 526 -15.78 -2.16 -12.79
N SER A 527 -16.56 -1.10 -12.57
CA SER A 527 -17.24 -0.31 -13.62
C SER A 527 -16.76 1.15 -13.64
N PRO A 528 -16.87 1.87 -14.76
CA PRO A 528 -16.67 3.32 -14.75
C PRO A 528 -17.57 4.00 -13.70
N ILE A 529 -17.08 5.11 -13.15
CA ILE A 529 -17.88 5.99 -12.31
C ILE A 529 -19.06 6.49 -13.16
N ASP A 530 -20.24 6.61 -12.54
CA ASP A 530 -21.49 7.13 -13.13
C ASP A 530 -22.11 6.30 -14.27
N ASP A 531 -21.59 5.10 -14.53
CA ASP A 531 -22.12 4.18 -15.53
C ASP A 531 -22.97 3.08 -14.89
N ALA A 532 -24.24 3.40 -14.64
CA ALA A 532 -25.22 2.45 -14.11
C ALA A 532 -25.40 1.21 -15.02
N ASN A 533 -25.25 1.37 -16.34
CA ASN A 533 -25.38 0.25 -17.27
C ASN A 533 -24.20 -0.72 -17.14
N ALA A 534 -22.97 -0.22 -17.13
CA ALA A 534 -21.79 -1.06 -16.92
C ALA A 534 -21.81 -1.73 -15.54
N PHE A 535 -22.26 -1.02 -14.50
CA PHE A 535 -22.46 -1.60 -13.17
C PHE A 535 -23.51 -2.72 -13.19
N ALA A 536 -24.63 -2.53 -13.88
CA ALA A 536 -25.65 -3.56 -14.07
C ALA A 536 -25.13 -4.78 -14.84
N GLN A 537 -24.32 -4.59 -15.88
CA GLN A 537 -23.73 -5.72 -16.63
C GLN A 537 -22.80 -6.58 -15.76
N ASN A 538 -22.01 -5.96 -14.89
CA ASN A 538 -21.20 -6.68 -13.92
C ASN A 538 -22.05 -7.42 -12.88
N MET A 539 -23.16 -6.82 -12.42
CA MET A 539 -24.14 -7.53 -11.57
C MET A 539 -24.72 -8.74 -12.29
N LEU A 540 -25.21 -8.59 -13.53
CA LEU A 540 -25.80 -9.66 -14.33
C LEU A 540 -24.83 -10.82 -14.56
N ARG A 541 -23.55 -10.51 -14.79
CA ARG A 541 -22.49 -11.53 -14.90
C ARG A 541 -22.38 -12.36 -13.62
N LEU A 542 -22.37 -11.72 -12.45
CA LEU A 542 -22.31 -12.44 -11.17
C LEU A 542 -23.63 -13.13 -10.80
N PHE A 543 -24.77 -12.61 -11.25
CA PHE A 543 -26.08 -13.23 -11.02
C PHE A 543 -26.25 -14.53 -11.80
N SER A 544 -25.67 -14.60 -13.00
CA SER A 544 -25.79 -15.73 -13.93
C SER A 544 -24.67 -16.76 -13.80
N ASP A 545 -23.44 -16.35 -13.49
CA ASP A 545 -22.27 -17.22 -13.36
C ASP A 545 -21.97 -17.53 -11.88
N LYS A 546 -22.60 -18.59 -11.37
CA LYS A 546 -22.46 -19.03 -9.98
C LYS A 546 -21.02 -19.48 -9.64
N ASP A 547 -20.31 -20.05 -10.61
CA ASP A 547 -18.95 -20.54 -10.38
C ASP A 547 -17.97 -19.37 -10.26
N LEU A 548 -18.09 -18.37 -11.14
CA LEU A 548 -17.35 -17.11 -11.03
C LEU A 548 -17.64 -16.40 -9.71
N LEU A 549 -18.91 -16.28 -9.31
CA LEU A 549 -19.29 -15.66 -8.05
C LEU A 549 -18.66 -16.38 -6.85
N ASN A 550 -18.76 -17.71 -6.80
CA ASN A 550 -18.19 -18.50 -5.71
C ASN A 550 -16.66 -18.40 -5.65
N ASP A 551 -15.98 -18.37 -6.80
CA ASP A 551 -14.53 -18.16 -6.85
C ASP A 551 -14.18 -16.77 -6.31
N MET A 552 -14.83 -15.71 -6.79
CA MET A 552 -14.59 -14.33 -6.31
C MET A 552 -14.85 -14.18 -4.80
N CYS A 553 -15.90 -14.81 -4.26
CA CYS A 553 -16.18 -14.85 -2.82
C CYS A 553 -15.05 -15.51 -2.02
N ARG A 554 -14.46 -16.60 -2.53
CA ARG A 554 -13.29 -17.26 -1.91
C ARG A 554 -12.05 -16.39 -2.00
N GLN A 555 -11.77 -15.84 -3.18
CA GLN A 555 -10.64 -14.95 -3.40
C GLN A 555 -10.73 -13.70 -2.52
N ALA A 556 -11.93 -13.16 -2.27
CA ALA A 556 -12.13 -12.01 -1.38
C ALA A 556 -11.70 -12.34 0.06
N TYR A 557 -12.09 -13.50 0.59
CA TYR A 557 -11.67 -13.95 1.92
C TYR A 557 -10.15 -14.19 2.00
N ILE A 558 -9.57 -14.86 1.00
CA ILE A 558 -8.13 -15.08 0.90
C ILE A 558 -7.39 -13.74 0.90
N ASN A 559 -7.84 -12.78 0.08
CA ASN A 559 -7.25 -11.45 0.01
C ASN A 559 -7.37 -10.70 1.35
N TYR A 560 -8.48 -10.85 2.09
CA TYR A 560 -8.59 -10.35 3.46
C TYR A 560 -7.52 -10.95 4.36
N VAL A 561 -7.47 -12.28 4.47
CA VAL A 561 -6.53 -12.99 5.36
C VAL A 561 -5.08 -12.64 5.05
N GLU A 562 -4.73 -12.46 3.77
CA GLU A 562 -3.35 -12.16 3.36
C GLU A 562 -2.97 -10.68 3.54
N ARG A 563 -3.89 -9.76 3.23
CA ARG A 563 -3.55 -8.33 3.04
C ARG A 563 -4.29 -7.35 3.93
N HIS A 564 -5.48 -7.72 4.43
CA HIS A 564 -6.38 -6.82 5.15
C HIS A 564 -6.76 -7.30 6.56
N ASP A 565 -6.18 -8.39 7.05
CA ASP A 565 -6.25 -8.78 8.45
C ASP A 565 -5.40 -7.81 9.29
N TYR A 566 -6.08 -7.05 10.16
CA TYR A 566 -5.41 -6.08 11.00
C TYR A 566 -4.39 -6.71 11.98
N VAL A 567 -4.55 -7.97 12.38
CA VAL A 567 -3.54 -8.65 13.23
C VAL A 567 -2.19 -8.66 12.50
N LYS A 568 -2.18 -9.13 11.25
CA LYS A 568 -0.97 -9.18 10.41
C LYS A 568 -0.46 -7.79 10.01
N ILE A 569 -1.37 -6.83 9.83
CA ILE A 569 -0.96 -5.45 9.53
C ILE A 569 -0.24 -4.82 10.72
N ILE A 570 -0.75 -5.04 11.94
CA ILE A 570 -0.19 -4.46 13.16
C ILE A 570 1.14 -5.12 13.52
N ASP A 571 1.28 -6.43 13.31
CA ASP A 571 2.56 -7.13 13.49
C ASP A 571 3.67 -6.49 12.67
N ARG A 572 3.45 -6.35 11.37
CA ARG A 572 4.42 -5.79 10.44
C ARG A 572 4.61 -4.26 10.65
N LEU A 573 3.58 -3.50 11.01
CA LEU A 573 3.73 -2.08 11.37
C LEU A 573 4.55 -1.90 12.64
N TYR A 574 4.35 -2.76 13.65
CA TYR A 574 5.14 -2.76 14.87
C TYR A 574 6.61 -2.98 14.56
N GLU A 575 6.95 -3.98 13.75
CA GLU A 575 8.33 -4.23 13.30
C GLU A 575 8.96 -3.05 12.56
N LEU A 576 8.18 -2.33 11.75
CA LEU A 576 8.66 -1.14 11.06
C LEU A 576 9.01 -0.02 12.05
N LEU A 577 8.16 0.19 13.06
CA LEU A 577 8.41 1.17 14.12
C LEU A 577 9.65 0.84 14.96
N LEU A 578 10.01 -0.45 15.12
CA LEU A 578 11.22 -0.83 15.84
C LEU A 578 12.52 -0.55 15.06
N LYS A 579 12.43 -0.32 13.75
CA LYS A 579 13.58 -0.10 12.84
C LYS A 579 13.88 1.38 12.59
N VAL A 580 12.94 2.27 12.91
CA VAL A 580 13.18 3.73 13.02
C VAL A 580 14.20 3.97 14.11
#